data_AF-A0A7S7TP69-F1
#
_entry.id   AF-A0A7S7TP69-F1
#
_cell.length_a   1.000
_cell.length_b   1.000
_cell.length_c   1.000
_cell.angle_alpha   90.00
_cell.angle_beta   90.00
_cell.angle_gamma   90.00
#
_symmetry.space_group_name_H-M   'P 1'
#
loop_
_entity.id
_entity.type
_entity.pdbx_description
1 polymer ?
#
loop_
_entity_poly.entity_id
_entity_poly.type
_entity_poly.pdbx_seq_one_letter_code
_entity_poly.pdbx_strand_id
1 'polypeptide(L)'
;MLRIAENPREYSRFVSTRAKNVRETAEDYGTTRDSENARYYSYELGNKTVALLRTEGGYSMNEFHDDRWRELFPGREHITSVVDLQLAHPLVENAGDILLEYQLRRDAREGEQPLLKWYPLNEESKARAAKLGFVEVDDCNMVLDPTQHPDKWTTNSAGEWQRANKPERYLAKADDGERRNVHVASSGYEYEDDYM
;
A
#
# COMPACT_ATOMS: atom_id res chain seq x y z
N MET A 1 6.04 -3.92 17.17
CA MET A 1 4.83 -3.08 17.31
C MET A 1 4.65 -2.55 18.72
N LEU A 2 4.53 -3.39 19.76
CA LEU A 2 4.25 -2.97 21.14
C LEU A 2 5.17 -1.85 21.67
N ARG A 3 6.49 -2.02 21.55
CA ARG A 3 7.47 -0.99 21.95
C ARG A 3 7.21 0.36 21.28
N ILE A 4 6.89 0.39 19.99
CA ILE A 4 6.65 1.67 19.29
C ILE A 4 5.34 2.30 19.79
N ALA A 5 4.29 1.49 19.98
CA ALA A 5 2.99 1.94 20.44
C ALA A 5 3.04 2.56 21.86
N GLU A 6 3.84 2.00 22.75
CA GLU A 6 3.92 2.42 24.16
C GLU A 6 4.93 3.56 24.42
N ASN A 7 5.72 3.96 23.41
CA ASN A 7 6.79 4.95 23.57
C ASN A 7 6.62 6.21 22.68
N PRO A 8 5.53 7.00 22.85
CA PRO A 8 5.28 8.19 22.04
C PRO A 8 6.28 9.33 22.25
N ARG A 9 7.08 9.30 23.32
CA ARG A 9 8.20 10.23 23.51
C ARG A 9 9.41 9.90 22.63
N GLU A 10 9.63 8.62 22.33
CA GLU A 10 10.72 8.16 21.46
C GLU A 10 10.33 8.24 19.99
N TYR A 11 9.08 7.87 19.65
CA TYR A 11 8.65 7.70 18.27
C TYR A 11 7.69 8.78 17.75
N SER A 12 7.31 9.76 18.57
CA SER A 12 6.17 10.67 18.36
C SER A 12 4.80 10.01 18.56
N ARG A 13 3.81 10.83 18.93
CA ARG A 13 2.41 10.39 19.09
C ARG A 13 1.85 9.77 17.82
N PHE A 14 2.18 10.34 16.65
CA PHE A 14 1.69 9.89 15.36
C PHE A 14 2.11 8.45 15.05
N VAL A 15 3.41 8.16 15.15
CA VAL A 15 3.95 6.81 14.88
C VAL A 15 3.47 5.79 15.92
N SER A 16 3.37 6.18 17.19
CA SER A 16 2.84 5.31 18.24
C SER A 16 1.37 4.97 18.05
N THR A 17 0.53 5.94 17.65
CA THR A 17 -0.87 5.68 17.30
C THR A 17 -0.98 4.72 16.12
N ARG A 18 -0.17 4.92 15.07
CA ARG A 18 -0.12 3.98 13.94
C ARG A 18 0.29 2.57 14.36
N ALA A 19 1.31 2.46 15.22
CA ALA A 19 1.76 1.17 15.74
C ALA A 19 0.66 0.46 16.55
N LYS A 20 -0.18 1.24 17.27
CA LYS A 20 -1.37 0.73 17.97
C LYS A 20 -2.43 0.25 16.97
N ASN A 21 -2.79 1.05 15.97
CA ASN A 21 -3.77 0.69 14.95
C ASN A 21 -3.38 -0.60 14.22
N VAL A 22 -2.12 -0.72 13.81
CA VAL A 22 -1.61 -1.94 13.15
C VAL A 22 -1.72 -3.17 14.06
N ARG A 23 -1.50 -3.02 15.37
CA ARG A 23 -1.66 -4.12 16.32
C ARG A 23 -3.13 -4.52 16.46
N GLU A 24 -4.02 -3.55 16.72
CA GLU A 24 -5.46 -3.80 16.88
C GLU A 24 -6.03 -4.46 15.61
N THR A 25 -5.68 -3.94 14.43
CA THR A 25 -6.04 -4.56 13.15
C THR A 25 -5.53 -5.99 13.01
N ALA A 26 -4.29 -6.28 13.42
CA ALA A 26 -3.75 -7.64 13.35
C ALA A 26 -4.44 -8.60 14.33
N GLU A 27 -4.83 -8.12 15.51
CA GLU A 27 -5.56 -8.88 16.53
C GLU A 27 -6.98 -9.20 16.06
N ASP A 28 -7.71 -8.21 15.54
CA ASP A 28 -9.06 -8.37 15.00
C ASP A 28 -9.07 -9.38 13.84
N TYR A 29 -8.08 -9.28 12.96
CA TYR A 29 -7.98 -10.11 11.76
C TYR A 29 -7.63 -11.58 12.04
N GLY A 30 -7.04 -11.90 13.19
CA GLY A 30 -6.66 -13.27 13.55
C GLY A 30 -7.83 -14.27 13.63
N THR A 31 -9.06 -13.79 13.46
CA THR A 31 -10.30 -14.59 13.52
C THR A 31 -10.98 -14.78 12.15
N THR A 32 -10.45 -14.18 11.08
CA THR A 32 -11.03 -14.26 9.73
C THR A 32 -10.76 -15.62 9.09
N ARG A 33 -11.78 -16.18 8.42
CA ARG A 33 -11.67 -17.45 7.68
C ARG A 33 -11.28 -17.19 6.23
N ASP A 34 -10.32 -17.97 5.72
CA ASP A 34 -9.87 -17.87 4.34
C ASP A 34 -10.85 -18.47 3.35
N SER A 35 -11.04 -17.78 2.22
CA SER A 35 -11.56 -18.40 1.00
C SER A 35 -10.46 -19.19 0.29
N GLU A 36 -10.86 -20.04 -0.67
CA GLU A 36 -9.91 -20.76 -1.54
C GLU A 36 -9.09 -19.83 -2.44
N ASN A 37 -9.55 -18.58 -2.62
CA ASN A 37 -8.91 -17.56 -3.43
C ASN A 37 -8.02 -16.61 -2.61
N ALA A 38 -7.87 -16.84 -1.30
CA ALA A 38 -7.05 -16.01 -0.44
C ALA A 38 -5.58 -16.05 -0.87
N ARG A 39 -4.98 -14.88 -1.04
CA ARG A 39 -3.56 -14.72 -1.40
C ARG A 39 -2.87 -13.85 -0.36
N TYR A 40 -1.61 -14.19 -0.08
CA TYR A 40 -0.80 -13.55 0.95
C TYR A 40 0.50 -13.04 0.36
N TYR A 41 0.83 -11.80 0.68
CA TYR A 41 2.05 -11.15 0.26
C TYR A 41 2.75 -10.49 1.44
N SER A 42 4.07 -10.54 1.44
CA SER A 42 4.92 -9.83 2.38
C SER A 42 5.91 -8.95 1.63
N TYR A 43 6.26 -7.83 2.25
CA TYR A 43 7.37 -6.99 1.79
C TYR A 43 8.45 -6.96 2.86
N GLU A 44 9.68 -7.29 2.46
CA GLU A 44 10.83 -7.39 3.36
C GLU A 44 11.85 -6.29 3.08
N LEU A 45 12.39 -5.71 4.15
CA LEU A 45 13.57 -4.87 4.12
C LEU A 45 14.68 -5.56 4.91
N GLY A 46 15.65 -6.12 4.19
CA GLY A 46 16.67 -7.00 4.78
C GLY A 46 16.02 -8.28 5.29
N ASN A 47 16.14 -8.56 6.59
CA ASN A 47 15.55 -9.74 7.25
C ASN A 47 14.27 -9.42 8.03
N LYS A 48 13.64 -8.26 7.77
CA LYS A 48 12.44 -7.81 8.47
C LYS A 48 11.28 -7.68 7.50
N THR A 49 10.18 -8.37 7.79
CA THR A 49 8.90 -8.09 7.17
C THR A 49 8.39 -6.73 7.65
N VAL A 50 8.16 -5.81 6.72
CA VAL A 50 7.70 -4.45 7.00
C VAL A 50 6.33 -4.16 6.40
N ALA A 51 5.77 -5.05 5.58
CA ALA A 51 4.35 -5.02 5.23
C ALA A 51 3.81 -6.40 4.96
N LEU A 52 2.49 -6.54 5.16
CA LEU A 52 1.69 -7.71 4.82
C LEU A 52 0.47 -7.23 4.03
N LEU A 53 0.10 -7.97 3.02
CA LEU A 53 -1.13 -7.79 2.26
C LEU A 53 -1.80 -9.15 2.15
N ARG A 54 -3.09 -9.20 2.45
CA ARG A 54 -3.96 -10.31 2.09
C ARG A 54 -5.04 -9.82 1.14
N THR A 55 -5.26 -10.59 0.09
CA THR A 55 -6.33 -10.34 -0.86
C THR A 55 -7.23 -11.54 -0.99
N GLU A 56 -8.51 -11.31 -1.24
CA GLU A 56 -9.48 -12.32 -1.64
C GLU A 56 -9.79 -12.20 -3.14
N GLY A 57 -10.46 -13.24 -3.65
CA GLY A 57 -10.99 -13.25 -5.01
C GLY A 57 -11.97 -12.11 -5.27
N GLY A 58 -12.01 -11.70 -6.54
CA GLY A 58 -13.00 -10.78 -7.08
C GLY A 58 -14.43 -11.31 -7.01
N TYR A 59 -15.38 -10.41 -7.21
CA TYR A 59 -16.81 -10.73 -7.20
C TYR A 59 -17.61 -9.71 -8.03
N SER A 60 -18.88 -10.02 -8.36
CA SER A 60 -19.68 -9.15 -9.23
C SER A 60 -19.98 -7.81 -8.56
N MET A 61 -19.90 -6.70 -9.29
CA MET A 61 -20.31 -5.39 -8.79
C MET A 61 -21.78 -5.35 -8.33
N ASN A 62 -22.62 -6.27 -8.84
CA ASN A 62 -24.02 -6.41 -8.40
C ASN A 62 -24.17 -6.94 -6.95
N GLU A 63 -23.09 -7.37 -6.30
CA GLU A 63 -23.12 -7.76 -4.88
C GLU A 63 -23.00 -6.56 -3.92
N PHE A 64 -22.70 -5.36 -4.42
CA PHE A 64 -22.86 -4.14 -3.63
C PHE A 64 -24.34 -3.89 -3.32
N HIS A 65 -24.63 -3.44 -2.10
CA HIS A 65 -26.01 -3.17 -1.67
C HIS A 65 -26.63 -1.93 -2.35
N ASP A 66 -25.81 -0.96 -2.73
CA ASP A 66 -26.21 0.29 -3.36
C ASP A 66 -25.76 0.30 -4.83
N ASP A 67 -26.64 0.74 -5.74
CA ASP A 67 -26.37 0.86 -7.17
C ASP A 67 -25.49 2.08 -7.53
N ARG A 68 -25.14 2.93 -6.58
CA ARG A 68 -24.25 4.10 -6.75
C ARG A 68 -22.93 3.75 -7.43
N TRP A 69 -22.44 2.52 -7.28
CA TRP A 69 -21.22 2.08 -7.97
C TRP A 69 -21.32 2.20 -9.50
N ARG A 70 -22.52 2.11 -10.10
CA ARG A 70 -22.71 2.23 -11.56
C ARG A 70 -22.34 3.62 -12.08
N GLU A 71 -22.60 4.64 -11.28
CA GLU A 71 -22.26 6.03 -11.60
C GLU A 71 -20.77 6.29 -11.36
N LEU A 72 -20.20 5.70 -10.30
CA LEU A 72 -18.79 5.85 -9.93
C LEU A 72 -17.86 5.10 -10.89
N PHE A 73 -18.27 3.93 -11.38
CA PHE A 73 -17.46 3.03 -12.19
C PHE A 73 -18.21 2.57 -13.45
N PRO A 74 -18.51 3.49 -14.38
CA PRO A 74 -19.30 3.17 -15.56
C PRO A 74 -18.60 2.12 -16.42
N GLY A 75 -19.34 1.10 -16.84
CA GLY A 75 -18.84 0.00 -17.68
C GLY A 75 -17.99 -1.04 -16.94
N ARG A 76 -17.83 -0.92 -15.61
CA ARG A 76 -17.20 -1.96 -14.80
C ARG A 76 -18.24 -2.94 -14.26
N GLU A 77 -17.98 -4.25 -14.35
CA GLU A 77 -18.94 -5.28 -13.93
C GLU A 77 -18.43 -6.21 -12.83
N HIS A 78 -17.11 -6.22 -12.58
CA HIS A 78 -16.45 -7.13 -11.65
C HIS A 78 -15.36 -6.41 -10.86
N ILE A 79 -15.32 -6.65 -9.54
CA ILE A 79 -14.14 -6.35 -8.70
C ILE A 79 -13.10 -7.42 -9.00
N THR A 80 -11.87 -7.05 -9.31
CA THR A 80 -10.80 -8.00 -9.69
C THR A 80 -10.18 -8.67 -8.45
N SER A 81 -10.03 -7.92 -7.37
CA SER A 81 -9.56 -8.43 -6.08
C SER A 81 -10.01 -7.56 -4.92
N VAL A 82 -10.08 -8.17 -3.73
CA VAL A 82 -10.48 -7.49 -2.49
C VAL A 82 -9.28 -7.43 -1.56
N VAL A 83 -8.86 -6.23 -1.17
CA VAL A 83 -7.90 -6.00 -0.09
C VAL A 83 -8.64 -6.20 1.24
N ASP A 84 -8.40 -7.34 1.85
CA ASP A 84 -9.02 -7.72 3.13
C ASP A 84 -8.14 -7.33 4.32
N LEU A 85 -6.82 -7.38 4.15
CA LEU A 85 -5.86 -6.90 5.15
C LEU A 85 -4.68 -6.21 4.48
N GLN A 86 -4.35 -5.00 4.94
CA GLN A 86 -3.06 -4.38 4.65
C GLN A 86 -2.44 -3.85 5.94
N LEU A 87 -1.25 -4.36 6.26
CA LEU A 87 -0.45 -3.91 7.40
C LEU A 87 0.88 -3.39 6.90
N ALA A 88 1.32 -2.26 7.45
CA ALA A 88 2.64 -1.72 7.20
C ALA A 88 3.32 -1.34 8.51
N HIS A 89 4.63 -1.49 8.58
CA HIS A 89 5.43 -1.04 9.70
C HIS A 89 5.23 0.47 9.88
N PRO A 90 5.03 0.99 11.11
CA PRO A 90 4.62 2.38 11.31
C PRO A 90 5.63 3.42 10.79
N LEU A 91 6.89 3.02 10.65
CA LEU A 91 7.98 3.83 10.10
C LEU A 91 8.13 3.73 8.57
N VAL A 92 7.43 2.80 7.91
CA VAL A 92 7.60 2.48 6.48
C VAL A 92 6.22 2.19 5.85
N GLU A 93 5.29 3.12 6.01
CA GLU A 93 3.90 3.00 5.50
C GLU A 93 3.83 2.74 3.99
N ASN A 94 4.81 3.27 3.27
CA ASN A 94 4.99 3.11 1.85
C ASN A 94 5.21 1.64 1.43
N ALA A 95 5.58 0.74 2.36
CA ALA A 95 5.65 -0.69 2.10
C ALA A 95 4.27 -1.34 1.82
N GLY A 96 3.18 -0.81 2.41
CA GLY A 96 1.83 -1.27 2.09
C GLY A 96 1.43 -0.91 0.65
N ASP A 97 1.73 0.33 0.23
CA ASP A 97 1.48 0.79 -1.15
C ASP A 97 2.21 -0.05 -2.18
N ILE A 98 3.40 -0.54 -1.86
CA ILE A 98 4.19 -1.42 -2.74
C ILE A 98 3.43 -2.72 -3.01
N LEU A 99 2.87 -3.33 -1.97
CA LEU A 99 2.09 -4.55 -2.11
C LEU A 99 0.80 -4.30 -2.90
N LEU A 100 0.17 -3.13 -2.72
CA LEU A 100 -0.99 -2.75 -3.52
C LEU A 100 -0.64 -2.55 -5.00
N GLU A 101 0.47 -1.89 -5.30
CA GLU A 101 0.96 -1.74 -6.68
C GLU A 101 1.24 -3.11 -7.32
N TYR A 102 1.85 -4.03 -6.56
CA TYR A 102 2.02 -5.40 -7.00
C TYR A 102 0.69 -6.09 -7.32
N GLN A 103 -0.35 -5.89 -6.49
CA GLN A 103 -1.67 -6.45 -6.76
C GLN A 103 -2.28 -5.88 -8.05
N LEU A 104 -2.19 -4.57 -8.29
CA LEU A 104 -2.67 -3.97 -9.54
C LEU A 104 -1.99 -4.55 -10.78
N ARG A 105 -0.68 -4.78 -10.71
CA ARG A 105 0.08 -5.42 -11.80
C ARG A 105 -0.39 -6.84 -12.03
N ARG A 106 -0.67 -7.57 -10.95
CA ARG A 106 -1.15 -8.94 -11.02
C ARG A 106 -2.52 -9.02 -11.68
N ASP A 107 -3.47 -8.23 -11.22
CA ASP A 107 -4.83 -8.18 -11.77
C ASP A 107 -4.80 -7.83 -13.27
N ALA A 108 -3.95 -6.88 -13.66
CA ALA A 108 -3.77 -6.50 -15.07
C ALA A 108 -3.20 -7.65 -15.93
N ARG A 109 -2.28 -8.45 -15.39
CA ARG A 109 -1.68 -9.61 -16.10
C ARG A 109 -2.65 -10.79 -16.21
N GLU A 110 -3.60 -10.91 -15.30
CA GLU A 110 -4.67 -11.93 -15.35
C GLU A 110 -5.74 -11.60 -16.42
N GLY A 111 -5.58 -10.48 -17.15
CA GLY A 111 -6.38 -10.13 -18.33
C GLY A 111 -7.54 -9.18 -18.04
N GLU A 112 -7.64 -8.69 -16.80
CA GLU A 112 -8.71 -7.81 -16.35
C GLU A 112 -8.24 -6.35 -16.29
N GLN A 113 -9.15 -5.40 -16.51
CA GLN A 113 -8.89 -4.02 -16.13
C GLN A 113 -8.98 -3.94 -14.60
N PRO A 114 -7.90 -3.63 -13.86
CA PRO A 114 -7.93 -3.71 -12.40
C PRO A 114 -9.03 -2.86 -11.79
N LEU A 115 -9.73 -3.41 -10.80
CA LEU A 115 -10.76 -2.74 -10.02
C LEU A 115 -10.76 -3.34 -8.62
N LEU A 116 -10.03 -2.68 -7.72
CA LEU A 116 -9.75 -3.24 -6.39
C LEU A 116 -10.74 -2.72 -5.39
N LYS A 117 -11.32 -3.60 -4.59
CA LYS A 117 -12.04 -3.20 -3.38
C LYS A 117 -11.09 -3.17 -2.19
N TRP A 118 -11.31 -2.27 -1.26
CA TRP A 118 -10.69 -2.30 0.07
C TRP A 118 -11.75 -2.07 1.14
N TYR A 119 -11.71 -2.91 2.18
CA TYR A 119 -12.39 -2.70 3.46
C TYR A 119 -11.45 -2.00 4.48
N PRO A 120 -11.49 -0.66 4.60
CA PRO A 120 -10.64 0.04 5.56
C PRO A 120 -11.09 -0.21 7.01
N LEU A 121 -10.21 -0.80 7.82
CA LEU A 121 -10.52 -1.21 9.20
C LEU A 121 -10.50 -0.07 10.23
N ASN A 122 -10.02 1.12 9.86
CA ASN A 122 -9.98 2.31 10.72
C ASN A 122 -9.83 3.59 9.88
N GLU A 123 -10.03 4.76 10.50
CA GLU A 123 -9.94 6.08 9.86
C GLU A 123 -8.59 6.34 9.18
N GLU A 124 -7.48 5.83 9.75
CA GLU A 124 -6.17 5.96 9.13
C GLU A 124 -6.09 5.17 7.82
N SER A 125 -6.62 3.95 7.81
CA SER A 125 -6.73 3.11 6.62
C SER A 125 -7.63 3.76 5.55
N LYS A 126 -8.79 4.30 5.96
CA LYS A 126 -9.70 5.04 5.07
C LYS A 126 -9.01 6.25 4.43
N ALA A 127 -8.31 7.06 5.25
CA ALA A 127 -7.54 8.20 4.77
C ALA A 127 -6.40 7.77 3.83
N ARG A 128 -5.76 6.63 4.08
CA ARG A 128 -4.72 6.08 3.21
C ARG A 128 -5.29 5.60 1.87
N ALA A 129 -6.39 4.86 1.88
CA ALA A 129 -7.10 4.43 0.68
C ALA A 129 -7.49 5.63 -0.19
N ALA A 130 -8.04 6.70 0.40
CA ALA A 130 -8.37 7.92 -0.33
C ALA A 130 -7.14 8.59 -1.00
N LYS A 131 -5.99 8.64 -0.30
CA LYS A 131 -4.71 9.12 -0.87
C LYS A 131 -4.23 8.27 -2.05
N LEU A 132 -4.64 7.01 -2.09
CA LEU A 132 -4.36 6.06 -3.17
C LEU A 132 -5.41 6.12 -4.29
N GLY A 133 -6.48 6.90 -4.15
CA GLY A 133 -7.51 6.99 -5.19
C GLY A 133 -8.63 5.97 -5.06
N PHE A 134 -8.76 5.33 -3.89
CA PHE A 134 -10.00 4.63 -3.61
C PHE A 134 -11.12 5.64 -3.41
N VAL A 135 -12.28 5.34 -3.99
CA VAL A 135 -13.52 6.10 -3.88
C VAL A 135 -14.49 5.31 -3.02
N GLU A 136 -15.16 6.00 -2.10
CA GLU A 136 -16.17 5.40 -1.23
C GLU A 136 -17.43 5.07 -2.03
N VAL A 137 -17.81 3.79 -2.02
CA VAL A 137 -19.04 3.28 -2.64
C VAL A 137 -20.17 3.28 -1.61
N ASP A 138 -19.87 2.82 -0.40
CA ASP A 138 -20.73 2.85 0.79
C ASP A 138 -19.87 3.02 2.06
N ASP A 139 -20.51 3.06 3.23
CA ASP A 139 -19.89 3.36 4.53
C ASP A 139 -18.65 2.51 4.86
N CYS A 140 -18.57 1.30 4.31
CA CYS A 140 -17.53 0.33 4.64
C CYS A 140 -16.68 -0.11 3.44
N ASN A 141 -17.05 0.27 2.22
CA ASN A 141 -16.41 -0.21 1.02
C ASN A 141 -15.85 0.94 0.18
N MET A 142 -14.55 0.85 -0.12
CA MET A 142 -13.92 1.74 -1.08
C MET A 142 -13.39 0.96 -2.27
N VAL A 143 -13.47 1.54 -3.46
CA VAL A 143 -13.05 0.90 -4.72
C VAL A 143 -12.06 1.78 -5.46
N LEU A 144 -11.00 1.17 -5.99
CA LEU A 144 -9.97 1.81 -6.80
C LEU A 144 -10.10 1.34 -8.25
N ASP A 145 -10.40 2.28 -9.13
CA ASP A 145 -10.10 2.20 -10.56
C ASP A 145 -8.85 3.05 -10.84
N PRO A 146 -7.68 2.43 -11.11
CA PRO A 146 -6.46 3.19 -11.34
C PRO A 146 -6.54 4.09 -12.59
N THR A 147 -7.43 3.80 -13.54
CA THR A 147 -7.60 4.59 -14.76
C THR A 147 -8.30 5.94 -14.52
N GLN A 148 -9.06 6.07 -13.43
CA GLN A 148 -9.75 7.30 -13.05
C GLN A 148 -8.84 8.30 -12.33
N HIS A 149 -7.64 7.88 -11.91
CA HIS A 149 -6.71 8.68 -11.10
C HIS A 149 -5.30 8.76 -11.73
N PRO A 150 -5.15 9.40 -12.90
CA PRO A 150 -3.86 9.54 -13.58
C PRO A 150 -2.83 10.36 -12.78
N ASP A 151 -3.29 11.18 -11.83
CA ASP A 151 -2.44 11.91 -10.87
C ASP A 151 -1.82 10.99 -9.80
N LYS A 152 -2.39 9.79 -9.58
CA LYS A 152 -1.95 8.82 -8.56
C LYS A 152 -1.34 7.57 -9.16
N TRP A 153 -1.83 7.14 -10.32
CA TRP A 153 -1.45 5.90 -10.99
C TRP A 153 -1.12 6.15 -12.46
N THR A 154 -0.11 5.46 -12.96
CA THR A 154 0.30 5.47 -14.36
C THR A 154 0.81 4.09 -14.74
N THR A 155 1.02 3.83 -16.01
CA THR A 155 1.82 2.68 -16.47
C THR A 155 3.28 3.09 -16.65
N ASN A 156 4.20 2.18 -16.36
CA ASN A 156 5.64 2.35 -16.60
C ASN A 156 6.01 1.97 -18.04
N SER A 157 7.29 2.06 -18.39
CA SER A 157 7.81 1.65 -19.70
C SER A 157 7.57 0.18 -20.08
N ALA A 158 7.31 -0.70 -19.09
CA ALA A 158 6.92 -2.10 -19.30
C ALA A 158 5.40 -2.30 -19.40
N GLY A 159 4.60 -1.23 -19.39
CA GLY A 159 3.13 -1.29 -19.40
C GLY A 159 2.51 -1.70 -18.08
N GLU A 160 3.28 -1.73 -16.98
CA GLU A 160 2.80 -2.16 -15.67
C GLU A 160 2.36 -0.97 -14.81
N TRP A 161 1.32 -1.17 -14.01
CA TRP A 161 0.84 -0.15 -13.06
C TRP A 161 1.92 0.28 -12.09
N GLN A 162 2.04 1.58 -11.88
CA GLN A 162 2.90 2.20 -10.89
C GLN A 162 2.32 3.50 -10.33
N ARG A 163 2.81 3.93 -9.18
CA ARG A 163 2.50 5.27 -8.65
C ARG A 163 3.08 6.38 -9.53
N ALA A 164 2.23 7.33 -9.94
CA ALA A 164 2.60 8.40 -10.88
C ALA A 164 3.76 9.30 -10.41
N ASN A 165 3.85 9.56 -9.11
CA ASN A 165 4.88 10.43 -8.52
C ASN A 165 6.03 9.65 -7.86
N LYS A 166 6.28 8.41 -8.28
CA LYS A 166 7.36 7.56 -7.76
C LYS A 166 8.31 7.15 -8.88
N PRO A 167 9.63 7.04 -8.60
CA PRO A 167 10.57 6.58 -9.61
C PRO A 167 10.27 5.12 -9.99
N GLU A 168 10.49 4.75 -11.25
CA GLU A 168 10.17 3.41 -11.79
C GLU A 168 10.83 2.25 -11.03
N ARG A 169 11.93 2.53 -10.31
CA ARG A 169 12.68 1.55 -9.49
C ARG A 169 12.44 1.67 -7.99
N TYR A 170 11.44 2.43 -7.56
CA TYR A 170 11.03 2.47 -6.15
C TYR A 170 10.68 1.07 -5.60
N LEU A 171 10.33 0.13 -6.49
CA LEU A 171 9.98 -1.26 -6.17
C LEU A 171 11.09 -2.30 -6.40
N ALA A 172 12.22 -1.92 -7.01
CA ALA A 172 13.27 -2.88 -7.28
C ALA A 172 14.03 -3.15 -5.99
N LYS A 173 14.20 -4.43 -5.63
CA LYS A 173 15.30 -4.81 -4.74
C LYS A 173 16.55 -4.19 -5.37
N ALA A 174 17.31 -3.41 -4.60
CA ALA A 174 18.64 -3.00 -5.06
C ALA A 174 19.34 -4.28 -5.49
N ASP A 175 19.82 -4.33 -6.73
CA ASP A 175 20.54 -5.50 -7.24
C ASP A 175 21.53 -5.92 -6.15
N ASP A 176 21.62 -7.22 -5.84
CA ASP A 176 22.66 -7.76 -4.95
C ASP A 176 24.04 -7.65 -5.65
N GLY A 177 24.29 -6.56 -6.38
CA GLY A 177 25.60 -6.14 -6.79
C GLY A 177 26.40 -5.90 -5.53
N GLU A 178 27.46 -6.70 -5.38
CA GLU A 178 28.52 -6.54 -4.40
C GLU A 178 28.65 -5.10 -3.97
N ARG A 179 28.55 -4.86 -2.65
CA ARG A 179 28.73 -3.57 -1.97
C ARG A 179 29.73 -2.68 -2.71
N ARG A 180 29.28 -1.92 -3.70
CA ARG A 180 30.07 -0.83 -4.26
C ARG A 180 29.94 0.25 -3.23
N ASN A 181 31.06 0.53 -2.55
CA ASN A 181 31.21 1.59 -1.58
C ASN A 181 30.37 2.80 -2.02
N VAL A 182 29.23 2.98 -1.37
CA VAL A 182 28.46 4.21 -1.50
C VAL A 182 29.38 5.26 -0.95
N HIS A 183 29.96 6.09 -1.83
CA HIS A 183 30.61 7.32 -1.40
C HIS A 183 29.55 8.09 -0.63
N VAL A 184 29.71 8.09 0.69
CA VAL A 184 29.02 9.02 1.57
C VAL A 184 29.27 10.39 0.98
N ALA A 185 28.19 11.09 0.62
CA ALA A 185 28.28 12.48 0.23
C ALA A 185 28.97 13.21 1.39
N SER A 186 30.21 13.63 1.17
CA SER A 186 30.93 14.48 2.10
C SER A 186 30.11 15.75 2.25
N SER A 187 29.57 16.00 3.44
CA SER A 187 29.00 17.30 3.77
C SER A 187 30.17 18.28 3.74
N GLY A 188 30.30 19.00 2.64
CA GLY A 188 31.27 20.08 2.48
C GLY A 188 30.99 21.19 3.49
N TYR A 189 31.61 21.07 4.65
CA TYR A 189 31.95 22.21 5.49
C TYR A 189 33.48 22.23 5.53
N GLU A 190 34.07 22.82 4.48
CA GLU A 190 35.45 23.31 4.53
C GLU A 190 35.47 24.43 5.58
N TYR A 191 36.01 24.12 6.76
CA TYR A 191 36.56 25.15 7.61
C TYR A 191 37.86 25.60 6.95
N GLU A 192 37.80 26.69 6.18
CA GLU A 192 38.98 27.49 5.87
C GLU A 192 39.44 28.15 7.17
N ASP A 193 40.35 27.46 7.85
CA ASP A 193 41.12 27.98 8.96
C ASP A 193 42.38 28.60 8.33
N ASP A 194 42.38 29.93 8.12
CA ASP A 194 43.64 30.64 7.87
C ASP A 194 43.55 32.19 8.04
N TYR A 195 44.53 32.69 8.81
CA TYR A 195 45.07 34.07 8.95
C TYR A 195 44.51 35.03 10.03
N MET A 196 45.10 34.97 11.24
CA MET A 196 46.22 35.85 11.72
C MET A 196 46.35 35.82 13.25
#